data_AF-A2HC44-F1
#
_entry.id   AF-A2HC44-F1
#
_cell.length_a   1.000
_cell.length_b   1.000
_cell.length_c   1.000
_cell.angle_alpha   90.00
_cell.angle_beta   90.00
_cell.angle_gamma   90.00
#
_symmetry.space_group_name_H-M   'P 1'
#
loop_
_entity.id
_entity.type
_entity.pdbx_description
1 polymer ?
#
loop_
_entity_poly.entity_id
_entity_poly.type
_entity_poly.pdbx_seq_one_letter_code
_entity_poly.pdbx_strand_id
1 'polypeptide(L)'
;MEKKLQAKDEVIEAKDKTIQKRIPRSVPKGKEKNYKYMIYTEEMENEEDRDMVMLHLVRRNNKSFYDLAKIYKSDRNWFYRENLPISMTPNEDVKQIVQDTLPQTHYDMKGCTILTFKEDLPLLKEKITEYFDNFKQAE
;
A
#
# COMPACT_ATOMS: atom_id res chain seq x y z
N MET A 1 -19.35 -48.00 18.46
CA MET A 1 -19.43 -46.55 18.75
C MET A 1 -18.03 -45.92 18.80
N GLU A 2 -17.02 -46.65 19.31
CA GLU A 2 -15.61 -46.24 19.39
C GLU A 2 -14.94 -45.87 18.06
N LYS A 3 -15.19 -46.61 16.96
CA LYS A 3 -14.63 -46.30 15.63
C LYS A 3 -15.03 -44.92 15.09
N LYS A 4 -16.19 -44.38 15.50
CA LYS A 4 -16.63 -43.04 15.09
C LYS A 4 -15.99 -41.93 15.93
N LEU A 5 -15.53 -42.22 17.15
CA LEU A 5 -14.78 -41.27 17.98
C LEU A 5 -13.35 -41.12 17.46
N GLN A 6 -12.64 -42.23 17.22
CA GLN A 6 -11.27 -42.20 16.69
C GLN A 6 -11.16 -41.45 15.34
N ALA A 7 -12.11 -41.68 14.43
CA ALA A 7 -12.13 -40.96 13.15
C ALA A 7 -12.45 -39.47 13.30
N LYS A 8 -13.16 -39.05 14.36
CA LYS A 8 -13.40 -37.63 14.64
C LYS A 8 -12.16 -36.97 15.23
N ASP A 9 -11.45 -37.66 16.12
CA ASP A 9 -10.23 -37.17 16.76
C ASP A 9 -9.09 -37.01 15.74
N GLU A 10 -8.91 -37.97 14.82
CA GLU A 10 -7.93 -37.87 13.73
C GLU A 10 -8.22 -36.70 12.77
N VAL A 11 -9.49 -36.42 12.48
CA VAL A 11 -9.90 -35.30 11.62
C VAL A 11 -9.71 -33.95 12.33
N ILE A 12 -9.90 -33.88 13.65
CA ILE A 12 -9.62 -32.68 14.44
C ILE A 12 -8.11 -32.41 14.47
N GLU A 13 -7.30 -33.44 14.73
CA GLU A 13 -5.84 -33.32 14.79
C GLU A 13 -5.22 -32.94 13.42
N ALA A 14 -5.77 -33.48 12.33
CA ALA A 14 -5.36 -33.10 10.97
C ALA A 14 -5.77 -31.66 10.61
N LYS A 15 -6.93 -31.20 11.07
CA LYS A 15 -7.36 -29.79 10.91
C LYS A 15 -6.48 -28.85 11.74
N ASP A 16 -6.12 -29.20 12.97
CA ASP A 16 -5.23 -28.39 13.81
C ASP A 16 -3.81 -28.26 13.23
N LYS A 17 -3.24 -29.35 12.68
CA LYS A 17 -1.95 -29.29 11.95
C LYS A 17 -2.01 -28.40 10.71
N THR A 18 -3.20 -28.25 10.11
CA THR A 18 -3.41 -27.36 8.95
C THR A 18 -3.62 -25.90 9.40
N ILE A 19 -4.24 -25.68 10.58
CA ILE A 19 -4.49 -24.35 11.17
C ILE A 19 -3.19 -23.74 11.73
N GLN A 20 -2.28 -24.53 12.29
CA GLN A 20 -0.94 -24.06 12.73
C GLN A 20 -0.11 -23.43 11.60
N LYS A 21 -0.41 -23.72 10.32
CA LYS A 21 0.23 -23.09 9.16
C LYS A 21 -0.26 -21.67 8.86
N ARG A 22 -1.22 -21.13 9.62
CA ARG A 22 -1.77 -19.78 9.43
C ARG A 22 -1.64 -18.90 10.67
N ILE A 23 -0.60 -19.09 11.46
CA ILE A 23 -0.20 -18.05 12.42
C ILE A 23 0.30 -16.86 11.60
N PRO A 24 -0.25 -15.64 11.79
CA PRO A 24 0.31 -14.44 11.18
C PRO A 24 1.80 -14.39 11.51
N ARG A 25 2.66 -14.29 10.49
CA ARG A 25 4.11 -14.24 10.73
C ARG A 25 4.40 -13.08 11.68
N SER A 26 4.88 -13.40 12.88
CA SER A 26 5.33 -12.38 13.82
C SER A 26 6.37 -11.51 13.14
N VAL A 27 6.22 -10.20 13.28
CA VAL A 27 7.18 -9.24 12.75
C VAL A 27 8.51 -9.48 13.47
N PRO A 28 9.61 -9.75 12.76
CA PRO A 28 10.90 -9.92 13.42
C PRO A 28 11.30 -8.63 14.14
N LYS A 29 11.80 -8.76 15.37
CA LYS A 29 12.23 -7.63 16.19
C LYS A 29 13.22 -6.74 15.43
N GLY A 30 12.98 -5.42 15.41
CA GLY A 30 13.77 -4.45 14.66
C GLY A 30 13.47 -4.36 13.15
N LYS A 31 12.42 -5.04 12.67
CA LYS A 31 11.94 -4.96 11.28
C LYS A 31 10.62 -4.21 11.12
N GLU A 32 10.10 -3.62 12.19
CA GLU A 32 8.78 -3.01 12.28
C GLU A 32 8.62 -1.80 11.34
N LYS A 33 9.70 -1.04 11.11
CA LYS A 33 9.70 0.25 10.38
C LYS A 33 10.64 0.29 9.18
N ASN A 34 10.77 -0.83 8.45
CA ASN A 34 11.77 -0.97 7.38
C ASN A 34 11.31 -0.60 5.97
N TYR A 35 10.15 0.04 5.83
CA TYR A 35 9.61 0.42 4.54
C TYR A 35 9.53 1.93 4.38
N LYS A 36 9.70 2.34 3.13
CA LYS A 36 9.47 3.70 2.62
C LYS A 36 8.35 3.64 1.62
N TYR A 37 7.63 4.74 1.51
CA TYR A 37 6.61 4.94 0.50
C TYR A 37 6.85 6.24 -0.25
N MET A 38 6.70 6.16 -1.56
CA MET A 38 6.87 7.28 -2.46
C MET A 38 5.75 7.24 -3.49
N ILE A 39 5.20 8.40 -3.80
CA ILE A 39 4.37 8.61 -4.99
C ILE A 39 5.15 9.56 -5.87
N TYR A 40 5.43 9.14 -7.10
CA TYR A 40 6.04 10.01 -8.08
C TYR A 40 5.09 10.26 -9.25
N THR A 41 5.22 11.44 -9.86
CA THR A 41 4.42 11.86 -11.00
C THR A 41 5.09 11.52 -12.32
N GLU A 42 4.27 11.28 -13.32
CA GLU A 42 4.64 11.20 -14.72
C GLU A 42 3.67 12.04 -15.53
N GLU A 43 4.22 12.95 -16.32
CA GLU A 43 3.47 13.81 -17.22
C GLU A 43 2.96 12.99 -18.40
N MET A 44 1.75 13.30 -18.87
CA MET A 44 1.20 12.68 -20.06
C MET A 44 1.82 13.29 -21.31
N GLU A 45 2.22 12.45 -22.27
CA GLU A 45 2.85 12.90 -23.52
C GLU A 45 1.84 13.45 -24.54
N ASN A 46 0.57 13.03 -24.44
CA ASN A 46 -0.49 13.43 -25.36
C ASN A 46 -1.07 14.79 -24.99
N GLU A 47 -1.27 15.67 -25.97
CA GLU A 47 -1.86 17.00 -25.74
C GLU A 47 -3.30 16.95 -25.20
N GLU A 48 -4.05 15.90 -25.53
CA GLU A 48 -5.43 15.69 -25.05
C GLU A 48 -5.48 15.40 -23.54
N ASP A 49 -4.41 14.81 -22.98
CA ASP A 49 -4.31 14.42 -21.58
C ASP A 49 -3.41 15.38 -20.78
N ARG A 50 -3.08 16.56 -21.33
CA ARG A 50 -2.15 17.54 -20.73
C ARG A 50 -2.50 17.97 -19.31
N ASP A 51 -3.78 17.90 -18.95
CA ASP A 51 -4.29 18.31 -17.64
C ASP A 51 -4.37 17.10 -16.68
N MET A 52 -4.04 15.91 -17.15
CA MET A 52 -3.92 14.69 -16.36
C MET A 52 -2.46 14.41 -15.98
N VAL A 53 -2.29 13.57 -14.97
CA VAL A 53 -0.99 13.13 -14.47
C VAL A 53 -1.09 11.71 -13.96
N MET A 54 -0.05 10.92 -14.19
CA MET A 54 0.03 9.57 -13.66
C MET A 54 0.83 9.55 -12.36
N LEU A 55 0.21 9.05 -11.30
CA LEU A 55 0.81 8.81 -10.00
C LEU A 55 1.26 7.35 -9.90
N HIS A 56 2.54 7.14 -9.65
CA HIS A 56 3.13 5.82 -9.42
C HIS A 56 3.31 5.55 -7.94
N LEU A 57 2.58 4.57 -7.40
CA LEU A 57 2.53 4.23 -5.98
C LEU A 57 3.61 3.19 -5.63
N VAL A 58 4.61 3.58 -4.86
CA VAL A 58 5.79 2.74 -4.63
C VAL A 58 6.08 2.55 -3.15
N ARG A 59 5.93 1.31 -2.68
CA ARG A 59 6.41 0.85 -1.37
C ARG A 59 7.68 0.03 -1.54
N ARG A 60 8.77 0.40 -0.87
CA ARG A 60 10.05 -0.33 -0.92
C ARG A 60 10.66 -0.52 0.45
N ASN A 61 11.45 -1.59 0.58
CA ASN A 61 12.29 -1.80 1.75
C ASN A 61 13.45 -0.78 1.75
N ASN A 62 13.89 -0.36 2.93
CA ASN A 62 15.03 0.55 3.10
C ASN A 62 16.28 0.09 2.33
N LYS A 63 16.55 -1.22 2.30
CA LYS A 63 17.72 -1.78 1.62
C LYS A 63 17.67 -1.69 0.10
N SER A 64 16.47 -1.66 -0.50
CA SER A 64 16.28 -1.65 -1.95
C SER A 64 15.81 -0.29 -2.46
N PHE A 65 15.90 0.76 -1.65
CA PHE A 65 15.42 2.10 -2.05
C PHE A 65 16.38 2.81 -3.02
N TYR A 66 17.63 2.34 -3.15
CA TYR A 66 18.62 2.96 -4.03
C TYR A 66 18.18 2.97 -5.50
N ASP A 67 17.36 2.02 -5.95
CA ASP A 67 16.78 1.97 -7.29
C ASP A 67 15.92 3.21 -7.60
N LEU A 68 15.36 3.84 -6.57
CA LEU A 68 14.50 5.03 -6.68
C LEU A 68 15.24 6.34 -6.39
N ALA A 69 16.54 6.29 -6.08
CA ALA A 69 17.28 7.46 -5.61
C ALA A 69 17.29 8.62 -6.61
N LYS A 70 17.26 8.32 -7.92
CA LYS A 70 17.18 9.35 -8.97
C LYS A 70 15.84 10.09 -8.93
N ILE A 71 14.73 9.35 -8.85
CA ILE A 71 13.38 9.91 -8.79
C ILE A 71 13.19 10.67 -7.48
N TYR A 72 13.62 10.08 -6.36
CA TYR A 72 13.53 10.69 -5.03
C TYR A 72 14.18 12.08 -4.94
N LYS A 73 15.28 12.30 -5.68
CA LYS A 73 16.01 13.57 -5.75
C LYS A 73 15.51 14.53 -6.84
N SER A 74 14.45 14.16 -7.55
CA SER A 74 13.89 14.96 -8.65
C SER A 74 12.55 15.57 -8.27
N ASP A 75 12.11 16.55 -9.05
CA ASP A 75 10.80 17.21 -8.88
C ASP A 75 9.62 16.26 -9.13
N ARG A 76 9.87 15.09 -9.74
CA ARG A 76 8.87 14.03 -9.88
C ARG A 76 8.49 13.39 -8.54
N ASN A 77 9.30 13.55 -7.50
CA ASN A 77 8.98 13.03 -6.17
C ASN A 77 7.86 13.86 -5.53
N TRP A 78 6.63 13.47 -5.84
CA TRP A 78 5.45 14.22 -5.43
C TRP A 78 5.09 13.98 -3.97
N PHE A 79 5.22 12.76 -3.43
CA PHE A 79 4.97 12.44 -2.02
C PHE A 79 5.95 11.41 -1.50
N TYR A 80 6.41 11.57 -0.25
CA TYR A 80 7.33 10.65 0.40
C TYR A 80 7.03 10.51 1.90
N ARG A 81 7.12 9.26 2.40
CA ARG A 81 7.09 8.90 3.81
C ARG A 81 8.06 7.76 4.09
N GLU A 82 8.64 7.77 5.28
CA GLU A 82 9.58 6.75 5.73
C GLU A 82 9.16 6.17 7.08
N ASN A 83 9.91 5.16 7.54
CA ASN A 83 9.67 4.47 8.81
C ASN A 83 8.27 3.83 8.88
N LEU A 84 7.77 3.37 7.73
CA LEU A 84 6.43 2.83 7.66
C LEU A 84 6.29 1.50 8.41
N PRO A 85 5.19 1.33 9.15
CA PRO A 85 4.82 0.04 9.74
C PRO A 85 4.79 -1.07 8.68
N ILE A 86 5.28 -2.26 9.04
CA ILE A 86 5.18 -3.43 8.17
C ILE A 86 3.72 -3.83 7.88
N SER A 87 2.82 -3.59 8.82
CA SER A 87 1.38 -3.88 8.71
C SER A 87 0.64 -2.94 7.77
N MET A 88 1.17 -1.74 7.50
CA MET A 88 0.51 -0.76 6.64
C MET A 88 0.44 -1.25 5.19
N THR A 89 -0.65 -0.93 4.49
CA THR A 89 -0.91 -1.27 3.09
C THR A 89 -1.01 0.00 2.25
N PRO A 90 0.04 0.85 2.20
CA PRO A 90 -0.08 2.25 1.78
C PRO A 90 -0.61 2.41 0.35
N ASN A 91 -0.33 1.49 -0.57
CA ASN A 91 -0.86 1.54 -1.92
C ASN A 91 -2.39 1.38 -1.94
N GLU A 92 -2.93 0.41 -1.20
CA GLU A 92 -4.37 0.17 -1.14
C GLU A 92 -5.06 1.27 -0.35
N ASP A 93 -4.45 1.72 0.74
CA ASP A 93 -4.99 2.81 1.56
C ASP A 93 -5.06 4.13 0.75
N VAL A 94 -4.03 4.44 -0.05
CA VAL A 94 -4.04 5.61 -0.95
C VAL A 94 -5.08 5.48 -2.05
N LYS A 95 -5.26 4.30 -2.63
CA LYS A 95 -6.36 4.08 -3.60
C LYS A 95 -7.71 4.33 -2.96
N GLN A 96 -7.93 3.85 -1.74
CA GLN A 96 -9.18 4.09 -1.01
C GLN A 96 -9.40 5.58 -0.77
N ILE A 97 -8.35 6.31 -0.34
CA ILE A 97 -8.43 7.77 -0.18
C ILE A 97 -8.85 8.45 -1.48
N VAL A 98 -8.27 8.07 -2.62
CA VAL A 98 -8.65 8.64 -3.92
C VAL A 98 -10.12 8.35 -4.24
N GLN A 99 -10.58 7.12 -4.01
CA GLN A 99 -11.99 6.73 -4.24
C GLN A 99 -12.98 7.48 -3.34
N ASP A 100 -12.60 7.72 -2.08
CA ASP A 100 -13.45 8.41 -1.10
C ASP A 100 -13.46 9.92 -1.30
N THR A 101 -12.41 10.48 -1.91
CA THR A 101 -12.20 11.92 -2.05
C THR A 101 -12.67 12.46 -3.39
N LEU A 102 -12.43 11.73 -4.48
CA LEU A 102 -12.66 12.22 -5.84
C LEU A 102 -13.88 11.57 -6.50
N PRO A 103 -14.57 12.28 -7.42
CA PRO A 103 -15.59 11.66 -8.25
C PRO A 103 -15.02 10.51 -9.09
N GLN A 104 -15.82 9.47 -9.34
CA GLN A 104 -15.36 8.30 -10.12
C GLN A 104 -14.88 8.64 -11.54
N THR A 105 -15.33 9.76 -12.12
CA THR A 105 -14.90 10.24 -13.44
C THR A 105 -13.53 10.92 -13.42
N HIS A 106 -12.95 11.19 -12.25
CA HIS A 106 -11.70 11.93 -12.11
C HIS A 106 -10.46 11.03 -12.08
N TYR A 107 -10.64 9.71 -12.00
CA TYR A 107 -9.50 8.80 -11.91
C TYR A 107 -9.69 7.49 -12.67
N ASP A 108 -8.56 6.92 -13.10
CA ASP A 108 -8.43 5.53 -13.52
C ASP A 108 -7.31 4.85 -12.72
N MET A 109 -7.55 3.64 -12.22
CA MET A 109 -6.61 2.91 -11.37
C MET A 109 -6.21 1.59 -12.01
N LYS A 110 -4.90 1.40 -12.19
CA LYS A 110 -4.33 0.17 -12.76
C LYS A 110 -3.13 -0.28 -11.94
N GLY A 111 -3.26 -1.38 -11.20
CA GLY A 111 -2.16 -1.94 -10.41
C GLY A 111 -1.61 -0.94 -9.39
N CYS A 112 -0.41 -0.42 -9.61
CA CYS A 112 0.24 0.57 -8.75
C CYS A 112 0.27 1.99 -9.35
N THR A 113 -0.58 2.27 -10.34
CA THR A 113 -0.70 3.59 -10.96
C THR A 113 -2.11 4.14 -10.81
N ILE A 114 -2.21 5.46 -10.64
CA ILE A 114 -3.46 6.22 -10.65
C ILE A 114 -3.30 7.33 -11.67
N LEU A 115 -4.16 7.39 -12.68
CA LEU A 115 -4.30 8.52 -13.57
C LEU A 115 -5.37 9.45 -12.98
N THR A 116 -5.06 10.74 -12.83
CA THR A 116 -5.99 11.73 -12.23
C THR A 116 -5.73 13.12 -12.81
N PHE A 117 -6.64 14.07 -12.59
CA PHE A 117 -6.41 15.46 -12.99
C PHE A 117 -5.39 16.17 -12.09
N LYS A 118 -4.61 17.07 -12.69
CA LYS A 118 -3.61 17.90 -11.98
C LYS A 118 -4.23 18.80 -10.93
N GLU A 119 -5.46 19.27 -11.17
CA GLU A 119 -6.21 20.11 -10.25
C GLU A 119 -6.58 19.40 -8.94
N ASP A 120 -6.70 18.06 -8.96
CA ASP A 120 -7.03 17.26 -7.78
C ASP A 120 -5.81 16.99 -6.88
N LEU A 121 -4.59 17.22 -7.38
CA LEU A 121 -3.36 16.93 -6.64
C LEU A 121 -3.29 17.63 -5.28
N PRO A 122 -3.58 18.93 -5.12
CA PRO A 122 -3.50 19.59 -3.82
C PRO A 122 -4.40 18.93 -2.77
N LEU A 123 -5.63 18.59 -3.13
CA LEU A 123 -6.58 17.92 -2.24
C LEU A 123 -6.13 16.50 -1.89
N LEU A 124 -5.70 15.71 -2.89
CA LEU A 124 -5.16 14.38 -2.64
C LEU A 124 -3.92 14.42 -1.73
N LYS A 125 -3.03 15.38 -1.96
CA LYS A 125 -1.81 15.57 -1.15
C LYS A 125 -2.16 15.81 0.31
N GLU A 126 -3.17 16.65 0.58
CA GLU A 126 -3.70 16.91 1.92
C GLU A 126 -4.23 15.62 2.55
N LYS A 127 -5.18 14.93 1.91
CA LYS A 127 -5.83 13.74 2.49
C LYS A 127 -4.87 12.58 2.71
N ILE A 128 -3.93 12.37 1.79
CA ILE A 128 -2.87 11.37 1.94
C ILE A 128 -1.95 11.75 3.11
N THR A 129 -1.58 13.02 3.24
CA THR A 129 -0.77 13.51 4.37
C THR A 129 -1.48 13.26 5.70
N GLU A 130 -2.75 13.64 5.81
CA GLU A 130 -3.58 13.41 7.00
C GLU A 130 -3.64 11.92 7.38
N TYR A 131 -3.80 11.02 6.40
CA TYR A 131 -3.80 9.58 6.63
C TYR A 131 -2.47 9.09 7.25
N PHE A 132 -1.34 9.45 6.64
CA PHE A 132 -0.04 8.99 7.13
C PHE A 132 0.33 9.58 8.49
N ASP A 133 -0.05 10.84 8.75
CA ASP A 133 0.28 11.52 9.99
C ASP A 133 -0.59 11.02 11.17
N ASN A 134 -1.83 10.59 10.89
CA ASN A 134 -2.75 10.05 11.88
C ASN A 134 -2.74 8.52 11.99
N PHE A 135 -1.90 7.82 11.21
CA PHE A 135 -1.87 6.36 11.23
C PHE A 135 -1.44 5.84 12.60
N LYS A 136 -2.40 5.27 13.35
CA LYS A 136 -2.15 4.55 14.58
C LYS A 136 -2.02 3.07 14.25
N GLN A 137 -0.90 2.46 14.65
CA GLN A 137 -0.80 1.01 14.63
C GLN A 137 -1.87 0.47 15.59
N ALA A 138 -2.73 -0.45 15.11
CA ALA A 138 -3.54 -1.24 16.03
C ALA A 138 -2.58 -2.01 16.94
N GLU A 139 -2.67 -1.76 18.25
CA GLU A 139 -1.90 -2.45 19.29
C GLU A 139 -2.28 -3.94 19.37
#